data_AF-A0A1F9GI37-F1
#
_entry.id   AF-A0A1F9GI37-F1
#
_cell.length_a   1.000
_cell.length_b   1.000
_cell.length_c   1.000
_cell.angle_alpha   90.00
_cell.angle_beta   90.00
_cell.angle_gamma   90.00
#
_symmetry.space_group_name_H-M   'P 1'
#
loop_
_entity.id
_entity.type
_entity.pdbx_description
1 polymer ?
#
loop_
_entity_poly.entity_id
_entity_poly.type
_entity_poly.pdbx_seq_one_letter_code
_entity_poly.pdbx_strand_id
1 'polypeptide(L)'
;MTKVKRLILIGIFCLLTKPLFAINDVYVVHLILDGLRYDVLNEAIQKGELPHLKEHFVDQGTVFENALTVFPTASTPGYVAFATGLGSGDSGVFFLEWFDRTKKKVVGYLTPSGYKRSNIDLLNRPALFDENEEALYPPTTLFEKLEPSPTAAIFTPFYRGATIRAPKKIPFAALWHALVTHNGRSLNKIAMKNLQRIFSKRFEKIPRYSLVGLYSTDYIGHKSGPTSEEIDWNLKEFDQQFYKFLNQLESLGIKDKTYLIVSSDHGMHETGKLLDLKKALWKKGIRERSKIYIGNRGVSSTFIYVQSEKGWETLPTLSWLKNFPIKNKTMDLIETLTSLEEVEWIAVRDGLDRVRLFNAEGDCVIHRLSVGGKAYYSYSFNKKDPLDYQLDEKVRSAEEWLQLTVNAERPNGVVSISNLFQDPRAGDILVVAKAPWSFRKAKAGTHGSLTQEDMHIPLWIAGPNIPKSRQTIAKAEDLYSMILSWFGFSENHQVEEAMISGPALQLAKLENNRIGQPPLFKIIDKESVAQEARREIGASSTSKMTSFVDQEGEERYSIVKKLKNLQAQLADRKNPLKIPKKIRESMQWLLAQEETAWLQRVRRMEDIKQILEYR
;
A
#
# COMPACT_ATOMS: atom_id res chain seq x y z
N MET A 1 4.14 -48.01 57.70
CA MET A 1 4.36 -46.63 58.19
C MET A 1 5.35 -46.01 57.21
N THR A 2 5.04 -45.07 56.33
CA THR A 2 4.24 -43.84 56.44
C THR A 2 3.75 -43.44 55.04
N LYS A 3 2.48 -43.02 54.96
CA LYS A 3 1.95 -42.17 53.90
C LYS A 3 2.70 -40.84 53.95
N VAL A 4 3.43 -40.44 52.90
CA VAL A 4 3.66 -39.06 52.39
C VAL A 4 4.69 -39.22 51.26
N LYS A 5 4.32 -38.82 50.01
CA LYS A 5 5.17 -38.50 48.82
C LYS A 5 4.53 -38.95 47.49
N ARG A 6 3.24 -38.70 47.29
CA ARG A 6 2.59 -38.78 45.96
C ARG A 6 1.59 -37.63 45.72
N LEU A 7 1.94 -36.44 46.20
CA LEU A 7 1.08 -35.23 46.18
C LEU A 7 1.76 -34.01 45.55
N ILE A 8 2.67 -34.21 44.59
CA ILE A 8 3.22 -33.13 43.77
C ILE A 8 3.24 -33.60 42.31
N LEU A 9 2.07 -33.80 41.70
CA LEU A 9 1.95 -33.88 40.24
C LEU A 9 0.53 -33.52 39.74
N ILE A 10 -0.20 -32.66 40.46
CA ILE A 10 -1.50 -32.09 40.04
C ILE A 10 -1.49 -30.56 40.27
N GLY A 11 -0.33 -29.91 40.11
CA GLY A 11 -0.14 -28.51 40.52
C GLY A 11 0.55 -27.59 39.52
N ILE A 12 0.81 -28.01 38.28
CA ILE A 12 1.43 -27.16 37.25
C ILE A 12 0.83 -27.51 35.87
N PHE A 13 -0.46 -27.28 35.70
CA PHE A 13 -1.08 -27.14 34.37
C PHE A 13 -2.35 -26.28 34.44
N CYS A 14 -2.31 -25.21 35.24
CA CYS A 14 -3.17 -24.04 35.03
C CYS A 14 -2.30 -23.04 34.27
N LEU A 15 -2.41 -23.04 32.94
CA LEU A 15 -3.17 -22.00 32.25
C LEU A 15 -2.53 -20.62 32.47
N LEU A 16 -1.40 -20.40 31.80
CA LEU A 16 -1.15 -19.10 31.16
C LEU A 16 -2.02 -19.04 29.89
N THR A 17 -3.35 -19.16 30.03
CA THR A 17 -4.24 -18.64 29.00
C THR A 17 -4.15 -17.13 29.14
N LYS A 18 -3.52 -16.47 28.16
CA LYS A 18 -3.73 -15.03 27.96
C LYS A 18 -5.25 -14.80 28.10
N PRO A 19 -5.72 -13.80 28.87
CA PRO A 19 -7.12 -13.47 28.88
C PRO A 19 -7.54 -13.31 27.41
N LEU A 20 -8.49 -14.13 26.95
CA LEU A 20 -9.10 -13.87 25.66
C LEU A 20 -9.76 -12.50 25.82
N PHE A 21 -9.23 -11.49 25.14
CA PHE A 21 -9.95 -10.23 24.99
C PHE A 21 -11.32 -10.58 24.41
N ALA A 22 -12.38 -10.28 25.17
CA ALA A 22 -13.73 -10.46 24.69
C ALA A 22 -13.97 -9.40 23.62
N ILE A 23 -14.02 -9.82 22.35
CA ILE A 23 -14.42 -8.95 21.25
C ILE A 23 -15.92 -8.67 21.33
N ASN A 24 -16.36 -7.54 20.81
CA ASN A 24 -17.78 -7.22 20.68
C ASN A 24 -18.51 -8.30 19.85
N ASP A 25 -19.76 -8.59 20.22
CA ASP A 25 -20.61 -9.57 19.54
C ASP A 25 -21.20 -9.02 18.23
N VAL A 26 -20.33 -8.77 17.26
CA VAL A 26 -20.68 -8.23 15.94
C VAL A 26 -20.16 -9.14 14.83
N TYR A 27 -20.67 -8.92 13.62
CA TYR A 27 -20.21 -9.57 12.40
C TYR A 27 -19.84 -8.49 11.39
N VAL A 28 -18.84 -8.75 10.56
CA VAL A 28 -18.41 -7.83 9.50
C VAL A 28 -18.28 -8.60 8.19
N VAL A 29 -18.98 -8.15 7.16
CA VAL A 29 -18.90 -8.72 5.82
C VAL A 29 -18.47 -7.64 4.85
N HIS A 30 -17.29 -7.81 4.25
CA HIS A 30 -16.69 -6.90 3.31
C HIS A 30 -16.75 -7.49 1.90
N LEU A 31 -17.60 -6.90 1.07
CA LEU A 31 -17.85 -7.26 -0.33
C LEU A 31 -17.02 -6.33 -1.23
N ILE A 32 -16.05 -6.91 -1.94
CA ILE A 32 -15.15 -6.17 -2.84
C ILE A 32 -15.58 -6.42 -4.29
N LEU A 33 -16.19 -5.42 -4.91
CA LEU A 33 -16.51 -5.39 -6.34
C LEU A 33 -15.22 -5.05 -7.10
N ASP A 34 -14.42 -6.06 -7.41
CA ASP A 34 -13.06 -5.93 -7.93
C ASP A 34 -13.03 -5.10 -9.22
N GLY A 35 -12.18 -4.08 -9.31
CA GLY A 35 -12.07 -3.23 -10.51
C GLY A 35 -13.29 -2.33 -10.83
N LEU A 36 -14.19 -2.08 -9.87
CA LEU A 36 -15.37 -1.23 -10.07
C LEU A 36 -15.04 0.23 -9.76
N ARG A 37 -15.32 1.11 -10.72
CA ARG A 37 -15.21 2.56 -10.53
C ARG A 37 -16.30 3.12 -9.61
N TYR A 38 -15.92 4.14 -8.85
CA TYR A 38 -16.84 4.88 -7.98
C TYR A 38 -18.02 5.52 -8.73
N ASP A 39 -17.74 6.17 -9.85
CA ASP A 39 -18.72 6.91 -10.66
C ASP A 39 -19.79 5.99 -11.27
N VAL A 40 -19.38 4.83 -11.82
CA VAL A 40 -20.29 3.84 -12.41
C VAL A 40 -21.30 3.32 -11.39
N LEU A 41 -20.86 3.03 -10.16
CA LEU A 41 -21.76 2.58 -9.11
C LEU A 41 -22.76 3.68 -8.71
N ASN A 42 -22.31 4.92 -8.60
CA ASN A 42 -23.18 6.05 -8.27
C ASN A 42 -24.18 6.36 -9.37
N GLU A 43 -23.77 6.30 -10.63
CA GLU A 43 -24.66 6.50 -11.77
C GLU A 43 -25.79 5.46 -11.77
N ALA A 44 -25.48 4.18 -11.53
CA ALA A 44 -26.48 3.13 -11.41
C ALA A 44 -27.48 3.36 -10.25
N ILE A 45 -27.03 3.91 -9.12
CA ILE A 45 -27.93 4.34 -8.03
C ILE A 45 -28.83 5.48 -8.46
N GLN A 46 -28.28 6.50 -9.12
CA GLN A 46 -29.03 7.67 -9.56
C GLN A 46 -30.11 7.30 -10.59
N LYS A 47 -29.82 6.32 -11.46
CA LYS A 47 -30.78 5.72 -12.40
C LYS A 47 -31.85 4.85 -11.71
N GLY A 48 -31.73 4.58 -10.40
CA GLY A 48 -32.68 3.76 -9.65
C GLY A 48 -32.54 2.25 -9.92
N GLU A 49 -31.39 1.80 -10.44
CA GLU A 49 -31.21 0.41 -10.89
C GLU A 49 -30.80 -0.56 -9.77
N LEU A 50 -30.31 -0.03 -8.65
CA LEU A 50 -29.76 -0.79 -7.52
C LEU A 50 -30.54 -0.47 -6.22
N PRO A 51 -31.84 -0.81 -6.15
CA PRO A 51 -32.71 -0.38 -5.07
C PRO A 51 -32.27 -0.90 -3.69
N HIS A 52 -31.76 -2.14 -3.62
CA HIS A 52 -31.40 -2.74 -2.34
C HIS A 52 -30.10 -2.15 -1.76
N LEU A 53 -29.11 -1.90 -2.62
CA LEU A 53 -27.90 -1.19 -2.25
C LEU A 53 -28.20 0.26 -1.86
N LYS A 54 -29.06 0.97 -2.61
CA LYS A 54 -29.47 2.34 -2.27
C LYS A 54 -30.12 2.39 -0.89
N GLU A 55 -31.10 1.53 -0.65
CA GLU A 55 -31.82 1.47 0.62
C GLU A 55 -30.87 1.27 1.80
N HIS A 56 -29.96 0.30 1.71
CA HIS A 56 -29.12 -0.09 2.85
C HIS A 56 -27.94 0.86 3.08
N PHE A 57 -27.34 1.39 2.02
CA PHE A 57 -26.12 2.18 2.12
C PHE A 57 -26.35 3.69 2.00
N VAL A 58 -27.15 4.13 1.02
CA VAL A 58 -27.34 5.57 0.74
C VAL A 58 -28.41 6.16 1.65
N ASP A 59 -29.50 5.42 1.86
CA ASP A 59 -30.65 5.93 2.60
C ASP A 59 -30.50 5.73 4.12
N GLN A 60 -29.73 4.72 4.54
CA GLN A 60 -29.58 4.31 5.94
C GLN A 60 -28.13 4.29 6.45
N GLY A 61 -27.14 4.23 5.55
CA GLY A 61 -25.73 4.06 5.91
C GLY A 61 -24.84 5.26 5.62
N THR A 62 -23.53 5.01 5.67
CA THR A 62 -22.50 5.99 5.36
C THR A 62 -21.87 5.69 4.01
N VAL A 63 -21.79 6.71 3.15
CA VAL A 63 -21.05 6.63 1.89
C VAL A 63 -19.89 7.63 1.90
N PHE A 64 -18.75 7.22 1.38
CA PHE A 64 -17.60 8.11 1.20
C PHE A 64 -17.60 8.69 -0.22
N GLU A 65 -17.43 10.00 -0.32
CA GLU A 65 -17.37 10.70 -1.61
C GLU A 65 -16.03 10.51 -2.31
N ASN A 66 -14.95 10.50 -1.54
CA ASN A 66 -13.61 10.27 -2.05
C ASN A 66 -12.91 9.17 -1.24
N ALA A 67 -13.18 7.91 -1.58
CA ALA A 67 -12.39 6.80 -1.05
C ALA A 67 -11.28 6.45 -2.05
N LEU A 68 -10.02 6.50 -1.60
CA LEU A 68 -8.86 6.19 -2.42
C LEU A 68 -8.31 4.80 -2.12
N THR A 69 -7.92 4.07 -3.16
CA THR A 69 -7.10 2.85 -3.02
C THR A 69 -5.60 3.15 -2.96
N VAL A 70 -4.79 2.11 -2.78
CA VAL A 70 -3.32 2.18 -2.79
C VAL A 70 -2.76 2.26 -4.20
N PHE A 71 -1.57 2.87 -4.33
CA PHE A 71 -0.85 2.98 -5.60
C PHE A 71 0.38 2.04 -5.65
N PRO A 72 0.70 1.39 -6.79
CA PRO A 72 -0.10 1.26 -8.00
C PRO A 72 -1.42 0.54 -7.76
N THR A 73 -2.47 0.97 -8.45
CA THR A 73 -3.82 0.43 -8.30
C THR A 73 -3.88 -0.97 -8.93
N ALA A 74 -3.55 -1.98 -8.13
CA ALA A 74 -3.54 -3.37 -8.53
C ALA A 74 -4.15 -4.21 -7.43
N SER A 75 -4.77 -5.34 -7.79
CA SER A 75 -5.60 -6.07 -6.84
C SER A 75 -4.83 -6.56 -5.63
N THR A 76 -3.64 -7.17 -5.79
CA THR A 76 -2.94 -7.76 -4.63
C THR A 76 -2.60 -6.72 -3.54
N PRO A 77 -2.01 -5.55 -3.86
CA PRO A 77 -1.87 -4.46 -2.88
C PRO A 77 -3.18 -4.02 -2.21
N GLY A 78 -4.28 -3.83 -2.98
CA GLY A 78 -5.57 -3.36 -2.43
C GLY A 78 -6.15 -4.31 -1.37
N TYR A 79 -6.19 -5.62 -1.66
CA TYR A 79 -6.65 -6.60 -0.67
C TYR A 79 -5.76 -6.67 0.58
N VAL A 80 -4.45 -6.42 0.43
CA VAL A 80 -3.52 -6.36 1.56
C VAL A 80 -3.78 -5.12 2.41
N ALA A 81 -4.05 -3.98 1.80
CA ALA A 81 -4.40 -2.74 2.49
C ALA A 81 -5.63 -2.91 3.37
N PHE A 82 -6.71 -3.49 2.84
CA PHE A 82 -7.93 -3.78 3.61
C PHE A 82 -7.67 -4.68 4.83
N ALA A 83 -6.79 -5.67 4.67
CA ALA A 83 -6.56 -6.67 5.70
C ALA A 83 -5.49 -6.29 6.72
N THR A 84 -4.67 -5.28 6.44
CA THR A 84 -3.51 -4.92 7.28
C THR A 84 -3.43 -3.43 7.66
N GLY A 85 -4.17 -2.55 6.99
CA GLY A 85 -4.07 -1.10 7.16
C GLY A 85 -2.79 -0.50 6.58
N LEU A 86 -2.04 -1.26 5.77
CA LEU A 86 -0.75 -0.84 5.23
C LEU A 86 -0.81 -0.58 3.73
N GLY A 87 -0.22 0.54 3.32
CA GLY A 87 0.00 0.88 1.91
C GLY A 87 0.97 -0.08 1.20
N SER A 88 1.09 0.07 -0.12
CA SER A 88 1.90 -0.78 -1.01
C SER A 88 3.35 -0.97 -0.54
N GLY A 89 4.05 0.12 -0.20
CA GLY A 89 5.44 0.05 0.25
C GLY A 89 5.58 -0.49 1.68
N ASP A 90 4.65 -0.14 2.56
CA ASP A 90 4.70 -0.52 3.98
C ASP A 90 4.34 -1.98 4.22
N SER A 91 3.42 -2.52 3.42
CA SER A 91 3.00 -3.92 3.45
C SER A 91 4.03 -4.88 2.83
N GLY A 92 4.98 -4.34 2.06
CA GLY A 92 5.93 -5.11 1.29
C GLY A 92 5.33 -5.85 0.09
N VAL A 93 4.07 -5.58 -0.25
CA VAL A 93 3.36 -6.12 -1.42
C VAL A 93 2.91 -4.94 -2.28
N PHE A 94 3.84 -4.45 -3.11
CA PHE A 94 3.68 -3.19 -3.82
C PHE A 94 3.19 -3.32 -5.26
N PHE A 95 3.16 -4.53 -5.84
CA PHE A 95 2.66 -4.76 -7.20
C PHE A 95 2.28 -6.22 -7.44
N LEU A 96 1.95 -6.59 -8.68
CA LEU A 96 1.61 -7.97 -9.06
C LEU A 96 2.83 -8.91 -9.12
N GLU A 97 4.03 -8.34 -9.27
CA GLU A 97 5.30 -9.03 -9.19
C GLU A 97 6.45 -8.07 -8.86
N TRP A 98 7.58 -8.64 -8.46
CA TRP A 98 8.83 -7.92 -8.26
C TRP A 98 10.04 -8.78 -8.63
N PHE A 99 11.21 -8.16 -8.78
CA PHE A 99 12.46 -8.86 -9.08
C PHE A 99 13.37 -8.90 -7.85
N ASP A 100 13.57 -10.11 -7.34
CA ASP A 100 14.52 -10.36 -6.26
C ASP A 100 15.94 -10.22 -6.79
N ARG A 101 16.57 -9.10 -6.46
CA ARG A 101 17.95 -8.76 -6.85
C ARG A 101 18.98 -9.76 -6.34
N THR A 102 18.81 -10.24 -5.11
CA THR A 102 19.74 -11.18 -4.46
C THR A 102 19.72 -12.52 -5.18
N LYS A 103 18.53 -13.00 -5.55
CA LYS A 103 18.36 -14.30 -6.25
C LYS A 103 18.35 -14.19 -7.76
N LYS A 104 18.28 -12.97 -8.30
CA LYS A 104 18.07 -12.64 -9.71
C LYS A 104 16.85 -13.37 -10.29
N LYS A 105 15.74 -13.38 -9.55
CA LYS A 105 14.52 -14.13 -9.89
C LYS A 105 13.27 -13.28 -9.71
N VAL A 106 12.31 -13.48 -10.60
CA VAL A 106 11.00 -12.87 -10.51
C VAL A 106 10.17 -13.55 -9.43
N VAL A 107 9.55 -12.75 -8.58
CA VAL A 107 8.57 -13.16 -7.58
C VAL A 107 7.22 -12.59 -7.99
N GLY A 108 6.35 -13.46 -8.52
CA GLY A 108 5.01 -13.07 -8.97
C GLY A 108 3.91 -13.63 -8.08
N TYR A 109 2.88 -12.83 -7.80
CA TYR A 109 1.76 -13.20 -6.94
C TYR A 109 0.61 -13.87 -7.71
N LEU A 110 0.45 -13.58 -8.99
CA LEU A 110 -0.58 -14.17 -9.86
C LEU A 110 -0.15 -15.49 -10.52
N THR A 111 0.46 -16.41 -9.75
CA THR A 111 0.87 -17.75 -10.19
C THR A 111 0.31 -18.82 -9.23
N PRO A 112 0.19 -20.11 -9.61
CA PRO A 112 -0.26 -21.16 -8.69
C PRO A 112 0.51 -21.21 -7.36
N SER A 113 1.81 -20.89 -7.39
CA SER A 113 2.63 -20.77 -6.18
C SER A 113 2.64 -19.36 -5.58
N GLY A 114 2.22 -18.35 -6.36
CA GLY A 114 2.28 -16.92 -6.04
C GLY A 114 1.20 -16.46 -5.07
N TYR A 115 -0.02 -17.01 -5.16
CA TYR A 115 -1.08 -16.72 -4.18
C TYR A 115 -0.69 -17.15 -2.76
N LYS A 116 0.15 -18.18 -2.63
CA LYS A 116 0.73 -18.52 -1.32
C LYS A 116 1.73 -17.47 -0.86
N ARG A 117 2.45 -16.81 -1.77
CA ARG A 117 3.48 -15.82 -1.46
C ARG A 117 2.90 -14.47 -1.02
N SER A 118 1.79 -14.00 -1.59
CA SER A 118 1.13 -12.77 -1.11
C SER A 118 0.72 -12.84 0.37
N ASN A 119 0.59 -14.06 0.91
CA ASN A 119 0.27 -14.33 2.31
C ASN A 119 1.50 -14.51 3.21
N ILE A 120 2.71 -14.53 2.64
CA ILE A 120 3.96 -14.81 3.36
C ILE A 120 4.98 -13.67 3.19
N ASP A 121 5.04 -13.03 2.01
CA ASP A 121 6.00 -11.96 1.68
C ASP A 121 5.63 -10.59 2.29
N LEU A 122 4.71 -10.57 3.26
CA LEU A 122 4.25 -9.37 3.95
C LEU A 122 5.29 -8.81 4.90
N LEU A 123 5.29 -7.49 5.04
CA LEU A 123 6.06 -6.73 6.02
C LEU A 123 5.13 -5.74 6.73
N ASN A 124 5.44 -5.44 7.98
CA ASN A 124 4.92 -4.27 8.66
C ASN A 124 6.08 -3.30 8.81
N ARG A 125 6.41 -2.61 7.72
CA ARG A 125 7.58 -1.73 7.70
C ARG A 125 7.49 -0.65 8.79
N PRO A 126 6.34 -0.01 9.08
CA PRO A 126 6.22 0.92 10.21
C PRO A 126 6.63 0.32 11.56
N ALA A 127 6.26 -0.94 11.85
CA ALA A 127 6.66 -1.61 13.10
C ALA A 127 8.17 -1.86 13.23
N LEU A 128 8.95 -1.78 12.14
CA LEU A 128 10.42 -1.76 12.23
C LEU A 128 10.92 -0.60 13.08
N PHE A 129 10.15 0.49 13.13
CA PHE A 129 10.56 1.76 13.73
C PHE A 129 9.80 2.09 15.02
N ASP A 130 8.85 1.24 15.44
CA ASP A 130 8.16 1.38 16.73
C ASP A 130 9.00 0.76 17.85
N GLU A 131 9.36 1.52 18.88
CA GLU A 131 10.15 1.03 20.01
C GLU A 131 9.39 0.00 20.87
N ASN A 132 8.06 0.02 20.84
CA ASN A 132 7.20 -0.90 21.60
C ASN A 132 6.99 -2.25 20.89
N GLU A 133 7.39 -2.36 19.61
CA GLU A 133 7.27 -3.59 18.83
C GLU A 133 8.55 -4.42 18.93
N GLU A 134 8.48 -5.52 19.68
CA GLU A 134 9.61 -6.38 20.05
C GLU A 134 10.17 -7.23 18.89
N ALA A 135 9.50 -7.33 17.73
CA ALA A 135 9.95 -8.19 16.65
C ALA A 135 9.51 -7.78 15.23
N LEU A 136 10.30 -8.27 14.27
CA LEU A 136 10.03 -8.34 12.83
C LEU A 136 8.84 -9.26 12.52
N TYR A 137 7.65 -8.93 13.03
CA TYR A 137 6.45 -9.64 12.63
C TYR A 137 5.85 -8.98 11.38
N PRO A 138 5.46 -9.76 10.36
CA PRO A 138 4.50 -9.29 9.36
C PRO A 138 3.25 -8.72 10.05
N PRO A 139 2.51 -7.81 9.38
CA PRO A 139 1.37 -7.12 9.97
C PRO A 139 0.40 -8.16 10.50
N THR A 140 -0.11 -7.93 11.71
CA THR A 140 -1.19 -8.78 12.21
C THR A 140 -2.42 -8.45 11.39
N THR A 141 -2.86 -9.40 10.57
CA THR A 141 -4.04 -9.21 9.74
C THR A 141 -5.31 -9.09 10.58
N LEU A 142 -6.39 -8.54 10.01
CA LEU A 142 -7.72 -8.61 10.65
C LEU A 142 -8.09 -10.04 11.05
N PHE A 143 -7.71 -11.02 10.23
CA PHE A 143 -7.96 -12.42 10.52
C PHE A 143 -7.22 -12.91 11.77
N GLU A 144 -5.93 -12.59 11.90
CA GLU A 144 -5.10 -12.97 13.05
C GLU A 144 -5.52 -12.21 14.32
N LYS A 145 -5.90 -10.92 14.22
CA LYS A 145 -6.39 -10.13 15.36
C LYS A 145 -7.64 -10.72 16.01
N LEU A 146 -8.48 -11.39 15.21
CA LEU A 146 -9.75 -11.95 15.67
C LEU A 146 -9.62 -13.39 16.20
N GLU A 147 -8.43 -14.00 16.19
CA GLU A 147 -8.25 -15.34 16.76
C GLU A 147 -8.64 -15.38 18.25
N PRO A 148 -9.34 -16.44 18.71
CA PRO A 148 -9.66 -17.68 18.00
C PRO A 148 -11.04 -17.67 17.29
N SER A 149 -11.68 -16.51 17.10
CA SER A 149 -12.96 -16.43 16.43
C SER A 149 -12.86 -16.84 14.96
N PRO A 150 -13.89 -17.51 14.39
CA PRO A 150 -13.87 -17.90 12.99
C PRO A 150 -13.84 -16.67 12.08
N THR A 151 -13.09 -16.73 10.98
CA THR A 151 -13.02 -15.71 9.95
C THR A 151 -12.94 -16.35 8.58
N ALA A 152 -13.40 -15.65 7.53
CA ALA A 152 -13.49 -16.20 6.19
C ALA A 152 -12.82 -15.31 5.14
N ALA A 153 -11.99 -15.96 4.30
CA ALA A 153 -11.47 -15.41 3.07
C ALA A 153 -12.16 -16.13 1.90
N ILE A 154 -13.01 -15.40 1.17
CA ILE A 154 -13.85 -15.92 0.09
C ILE A 154 -13.40 -15.28 -1.21
N PHE A 155 -12.93 -16.07 -2.18
CA PHE A 155 -12.50 -15.58 -3.49
C PHE A 155 -11.53 -14.39 -3.39
N THR A 156 -10.54 -14.45 -2.51
CA THR A 156 -9.52 -13.40 -2.35
C THR A 156 -8.12 -13.98 -2.49
N PRO A 157 -7.13 -13.25 -3.06
CA PRO A 157 -5.74 -13.66 -3.06
C PRO A 157 -5.11 -13.63 -1.67
N PHE A 158 -5.77 -12.98 -0.70
CA PHE A 158 -5.29 -12.76 0.65
C PHE A 158 -6.15 -13.48 1.69
N TYR A 159 -5.55 -14.35 2.47
CA TYR A 159 -6.22 -15.26 3.41
C TYR A 159 -5.37 -15.62 4.64
N ARG A 160 -4.26 -14.92 4.87
CA ARG A 160 -3.36 -15.18 5.99
C ARG A 160 -4.14 -15.02 7.31
N GLY A 161 -4.08 -16.02 8.18
CA GLY A 161 -4.87 -16.04 9.43
C GLY A 161 -6.32 -16.47 9.28
N ALA A 162 -6.87 -16.51 8.07
CA ALA A 162 -8.28 -16.85 7.88
C ALA A 162 -8.54 -18.32 8.24
N THR A 163 -9.52 -18.56 9.12
CA THR A 163 -9.87 -19.93 9.53
C THR A 163 -10.60 -20.69 8.43
N ILE A 164 -11.36 -19.97 7.60
CA ILE A 164 -12.12 -20.49 6.46
C ILE A 164 -11.58 -19.90 5.16
N ARG A 165 -11.33 -20.77 4.19
CA ARG A 165 -10.92 -20.41 2.84
C ARG A 165 -11.89 -21.01 1.84
N ALA A 166 -12.54 -20.17 1.05
CA ALA A 166 -13.53 -20.60 0.07
C ALA A 166 -13.23 -20.00 -1.31
N PRO A 167 -12.84 -20.83 -2.30
CA PRO A 167 -12.61 -22.27 -2.22
C PRO A 167 -11.30 -22.63 -1.48
N LYS A 168 -11.23 -23.82 -0.86
CA LYS A 168 -10.03 -24.30 -0.12
C LYS A 168 -8.78 -24.48 -0.99
N LYS A 169 -8.99 -24.76 -2.28
CA LYS A 169 -7.94 -24.79 -3.31
C LYS A 169 -8.30 -23.72 -4.33
N ILE A 170 -7.30 -23.04 -4.89
CA ILE A 170 -7.49 -22.13 -6.03
C ILE A 170 -8.35 -22.89 -7.05
N PRO A 171 -9.50 -22.34 -7.47
CA PRO A 171 -10.40 -23.09 -8.32
C PRO A 171 -9.84 -22.96 -9.73
N PHE A 172 -8.70 -23.63 -10.00
CA PHE A 172 -8.02 -23.58 -11.28
C PHE A 172 -9.04 -23.88 -12.37
N ALA A 173 -9.87 -24.91 -12.21
CA ALA A 173 -10.94 -25.19 -13.14
C ALA A 173 -12.00 -24.10 -13.27
N ALA A 174 -12.41 -23.35 -12.24
CA ALA A 174 -13.47 -22.33 -12.36
C ALA A 174 -12.94 -20.96 -12.82
N LEU A 175 -11.74 -20.56 -12.37
CA LEU A 175 -11.04 -19.37 -12.84
C LEU A 175 -10.54 -19.59 -14.29
N TRP A 176 -10.01 -20.78 -14.59
CA TRP A 176 -9.67 -21.23 -15.95
C TRP A 176 -10.93 -21.43 -16.79
N HIS A 177 -12.04 -21.94 -16.25
CA HIS A 177 -13.31 -22.01 -16.98
C HIS A 177 -13.85 -20.61 -17.25
N ALA A 178 -13.82 -19.65 -16.33
CA ALA A 178 -14.19 -18.27 -16.63
C ALA A 178 -13.26 -17.63 -17.69
N LEU A 179 -11.96 -17.96 -17.65
CA LEU A 179 -10.95 -17.57 -18.65
C LEU A 179 -11.13 -18.28 -20.03
N VAL A 180 -11.59 -19.54 -20.06
CA VAL A 180 -11.69 -20.41 -21.25
C VAL A 180 -13.09 -20.39 -21.87
N THR A 181 -14.14 -20.22 -21.06
CA THR A 181 -15.54 -20.13 -21.52
C THR A 181 -15.98 -18.70 -21.81
N HIS A 182 -15.11 -17.71 -21.57
CA HIS A 182 -15.40 -16.28 -21.72
C HIS A 182 -16.61 -15.76 -20.92
N ASN A 183 -17.08 -16.51 -19.91
CA ASN A 183 -18.29 -16.22 -19.15
C ASN A 183 -17.97 -15.73 -17.71
N GLY A 184 -17.34 -14.55 -17.61
CA GLY A 184 -17.04 -13.89 -16.33
C GLY A 184 -18.27 -13.52 -15.50
N ARG A 185 -19.46 -13.46 -16.10
CA ARG A 185 -20.75 -13.13 -15.45
C ARG A 185 -21.11 -14.05 -14.28
N SER A 186 -20.53 -15.24 -14.21
CA SER A 186 -20.86 -16.23 -13.17
C SER A 186 -19.99 -16.13 -11.91
N LEU A 187 -18.88 -15.38 -11.93
CA LEU A 187 -17.91 -15.39 -10.82
C LEU A 187 -18.50 -14.82 -9.53
N ASN A 188 -19.19 -13.68 -9.61
CA ASN A 188 -19.84 -13.04 -8.45
C ASN A 188 -20.92 -13.95 -7.87
N LYS A 189 -21.72 -14.59 -8.73
CA LYS A 189 -22.75 -15.55 -8.30
C LYS A 189 -22.16 -16.74 -7.55
N ILE A 190 -21.01 -17.26 -7.96
CA ILE A 190 -20.32 -18.37 -7.27
C ILE A 190 -19.76 -17.90 -5.92
N ALA A 191 -19.17 -16.71 -5.85
CA ALA A 191 -18.66 -16.14 -4.61
C ALA A 191 -19.80 -15.89 -3.61
N MET A 192 -20.89 -15.25 -4.05
CA MET A 192 -22.09 -15.00 -3.22
C MET A 192 -22.75 -16.30 -2.75
N LYS A 193 -22.81 -17.34 -3.59
CA LYS A 193 -23.28 -18.66 -3.16
C LYS A 193 -22.39 -19.29 -2.09
N ASN A 194 -21.06 -19.10 -2.16
CA ASN A 194 -20.16 -19.55 -1.10
C ASN A 194 -20.34 -18.77 0.19
N LEU A 195 -20.53 -17.46 0.10
CA LEU A 195 -20.86 -16.61 1.24
C LEU A 195 -22.17 -17.08 1.90
N GLN A 196 -23.26 -17.22 1.14
CA GLN A 196 -24.54 -17.73 1.64
C GLN A 196 -24.43 -19.13 2.26
N ARG A 197 -23.61 -20.02 1.69
CA ARG A 197 -23.37 -21.36 2.28
C ARG A 197 -22.68 -21.29 3.64
N ILE A 198 -21.69 -20.40 3.77
CA ILE A 198 -20.95 -20.17 5.03
C ILE A 198 -21.87 -19.50 6.05
N PHE A 199 -22.73 -18.58 5.63
CA PHE A 199 -23.77 -17.94 6.43
C PHE A 199 -25.08 -18.74 6.39
N SER A 200 -25.04 -19.99 6.85
CA SER A 200 -26.25 -20.83 6.93
C SER A 200 -26.34 -21.55 8.27
N LYS A 201 -27.55 -21.95 8.66
CA LYS A 201 -27.80 -22.71 9.92
C LYS A 201 -27.03 -24.03 10.02
N ARG A 202 -26.52 -24.55 8.89
CA ARG A 202 -25.74 -25.79 8.82
C ARG A 202 -24.26 -25.57 9.09
N PHE A 203 -23.80 -24.33 9.11
CA PHE A 203 -22.40 -24.01 9.32
C PHE A 203 -22.14 -23.79 10.81
N GLU A 204 -21.24 -24.59 11.39
CA GLU A 204 -21.11 -24.75 12.84
C GLU A 204 -20.79 -23.43 13.57
N LYS A 205 -19.95 -22.57 12.99
CA LYS A 205 -19.66 -21.24 13.52
C LYS A 205 -19.60 -20.21 12.41
N ILE A 206 -20.50 -19.23 12.45
CA ILE A 206 -20.53 -18.11 11.50
C ILE A 206 -19.26 -17.26 11.67
N PRO A 207 -18.52 -16.93 10.59
CA PRO A 207 -17.34 -16.10 10.68
C PRO A 207 -17.65 -14.70 11.21
N ARG A 208 -16.84 -14.20 12.15
CA ARG A 208 -16.90 -12.83 12.67
C ARG A 208 -16.50 -11.80 11.62
N TYR A 209 -15.50 -12.10 10.81
CA TYR A 209 -15.10 -11.27 9.67
C TYR A 209 -15.04 -12.10 8.40
N SER A 210 -15.61 -11.57 7.31
CA SER A 210 -15.58 -12.19 5.98
C SER A 210 -15.12 -11.18 4.92
N LEU A 211 -13.99 -11.46 4.28
CA LEU A 211 -13.47 -10.73 3.12
C LEU A 211 -13.86 -11.47 1.84
N VAL A 212 -14.63 -10.83 0.96
CA VAL A 212 -15.28 -11.47 -0.18
C VAL A 212 -14.92 -10.75 -1.48
N GLY A 213 -14.07 -11.37 -2.30
CA GLY A 213 -13.72 -10.85 -3.63
C GLY A 213 -14.76 -11.22 -4.70
N LEU A 214 -15.20 -10.23 -5.47
CA LEU A 214 -16.22 -10.33 -6.52
C LEU A 214 -15.63 -9.86 -7.87
N TYR A 215 -14.91 -10.75 -8.56
CA TYR A 215 -14.11 -10.45 -9.76
C TYR A 215 -14.86 -10.16 -11.08
N SER A 216 -16.19 -10.21 -11.10
CA SER A 216 -16.90 -10.11 -12.39
C SER A 216 -16.72 -8.74 -13.03
N THR A 217 -16.69 -7.67 -12.24
CA THR A 217 -16.48 -6.29 -12.69
C THR A 217 -15.10 -6.12 -13.33
N ASP A 218 -14.00 -6.51 -12.67
CA ASP A 218 -12.65 -6.45 -13.25
C ASP A 218 -12.54 -7.26 -14.56
N TYR A 219 -13.07 -8.48 -14.56
CA TYR A 219 -13.04 -9.32 -15.75
C TYR A 219 -13.78 -8.67 -16.93
N ILE A 220 -14.99 -8.15 -16.67
CA ILE A 220 -15.82 -7.49 -17.69
C ILE A 220 -15.14 -6.18 -18.13
N GLY A 221 -14.65 -5.36 -17.20
CA GLY A 221 -13.97 -4.10 -17.48
C GLY A 221 -12.76 -4.30 -18.40
N HIS A 222 -11.94 -5.31 -18.11
CA HIS A 222 -10.82 -5.67 -18.97
C HIS A 222 -11.22 -6.15 -20.37
N LYS A 223 -12.40 -6.79 -20.50
CA LYS A 223 -12.87 -7.40 -21.76
C LYS A 223 -13.66 -6.42 -22.63
N SER A 224 -14.60 -5.69 -22.04
CA SER A 224 -15.63 -4.89 -22.71
C SER A 224 -15.53 -3.39 -22.41
N GLY A 225 -14.74 -2.98 -21.42
CA GLY A 225 -14.61 -1.59 -20.97
C GLY A 225 -15.26 -1.37 -19.60
N PRO A 226 -14.76 -0.42 -18.80
CA PRO A 226 -15.19 -0.25 -17.41
C PRO A 226 -16.57 0.39 -17.24
N THR A 227 -17.15 0.92 -18.33
CA THR A 227 -18.46 1.60 -18.41
C THR A 227 -19.44 0.84 -19.32
N SER A 228 -19.16 -0.44 -19.62
CA SER A 228 -19.97 -1.22 -20.57
C SER A 228 -21.32 -1.66 -20.01
N GLU A 229 -22.31 -1.93 -20.87
CA GLU A 229 -23.62 -2.43 -20.45
C GLU A 229 -23.55 -3.75 -19.66
N GLU A 230 -22.50 -4.56 -19.88
CA GLU A 230 -22.28 -5.77 -19.08
C GLU A 230 -21.90 -5.49 -17.63
N ILE A 231 -21.27 -4.34 -17.35
CA ILE A 231 -21.05 -3.88 -15.97
C ILE A 231 -22.39 -3.56 -15.32
N ASP A 232 -23.26 -2.80 -15.99
CA ASP A 232 -24.60 -2.46 -15.49
C ASP A 232 -25.42 -3.72 -15.17
N TRP A 233 -25.42 -4.69 -16.08
CA TRP A 233 -26.09 -5.97 -15.86
C TRP A 233 -25.51 -6.72 -14.65
N ASN A 234 -24.19 -6.71 -14.50
CA ASN A 234 -23.52 -7.36 -13.38
C ASN A 234 -23.83 -6.68 -12.04
N LEU A 235 -23.98 -5.35 -12.01
CA LEU A 235 -24.40 -4.61 -10.82
C LEU A 235 -25.83 -4.96 -10.42
N LYS A 236 -26.77 -5.03 -11.37
CA LYS A 236 -28.17 -5.44 -11.13
C LYS A 236 -28.25 -6.86 -10.57
N GLU A 237 -27.48 -7.79 -11.12
CA GLU A 237 -27.40 -9.15 -10.58
C GLU A 237 -26.80 -9.18 -9.17
N PHE A 238 -25.78 -8.37 -8.91
CA PHE A 238 -25.18 -8.25 -7.58
C PHE A 238 -26.18 -7.72 -6.55
N ASP A 239 -26.93 -6.66 -6.86
CA ASP A 239 -27.99 -6.09 -6.01
C ASP A 239 -29.02 -7.16 -5.60
N GLN A 240 -29.42 -8.01 -6.55
CA GLN A 240 -30.32 -9.15 -6.28
C GLN A 240 -29.69 -10.23 -5.40
N GLN A 241 -28.38 -10.53 -5.56
CA GLN A 241 -27.71 -11.48 -4.65
C GLN A 241 -27.48 -10.88 -3.26
N PHE A 242 -27.24 -9.58 -3.17
CA PHE A 242 -27.10 -8.83 -1.93
C PHE A 242 -28.41 -8.89 -1.14
N TYR A 243 -29.56 -8.64 -1.78
CA TYR A 243 -30.87 -8.80 -1.15
C TYR A 243 -31.12 -10.20 -0.58
N LYS A 244 -30.80 -11.26 -1.35
CA LYS A 244 -30.89 -12.64 -0.85
C LYS A 244 -29.99 -12.88 0.36
N PHE A 245 -28.81 -12.28 0.38
CA PHE A 245 -27.89 -12.38 1.50
C PHE A 245 -28.41 -11.64 2.75
N LEU A 246 -29.03 -10.48 2.59
CA LEU A 246 -29.68 -9.77 3.70
C LEU A 246 -30.77 -10.62 4.36
N ASN A 247 -31.64 -11.25 3.57
CA ASN A 247 -32.66 -12.17 4.08
C ASN A 247 -32.04 -13.38 4.79
N GLN A 248 -30.86 -13.83 4.35
CA GLN A 248 -30.12 -14.90 5.01
C GLN A 248 -29.62 -14.46 6.39
N LEU A 249 -29.08 -13.24 6.54
CA LEU A 249 -28.67 -12.67 7.83
C LEU A 249 -29.87 -12.52 8.79
N GLU A 250 -31.03 -12.11 8.26
CA GLU A 250 -32.27 -11.99 9.01
C GLU A 250 -32.75 -13.35 9.54
N SER A 251 -32.75 -14.38 8.68
CA SER A 251 -33.13 -15.74 9.06
C SER A 251 -32.21 -16.40 10.10
N LEU A 252 -31.00 -15.87 10.26
CA LEU A 252 -30.02 -16.25 11.27
C LEU A 252 -30.13 -15.41 12.55
N GLY A 253 -30.93 -14.34 12.56
CA GLY A 253 -31.07 -13.44 13.70
C GLY A 253 -29.82 -12.58 13.97
N ILE A 254 -28.97 -12.35 12.96
CA ILE A 254 -27.71 -11.60 13.10
C ILE A 254 -27.65 -10.33 12.25
N LYS A 255 -28.71 -10.01 11.51
CA LYS A 255 -28.79 -8.80 10.66
C LYS A 255 -28.45 -7.53 11.45
N ASP A 256 -29.08 -7.34 12.61
CA ASP A 256 -28.88 -6.18 13.48
C ASP A 256 -27.55 -6.19 14.25
N LYS A 257 -26.69 -7.18 14.00
CA LYS A 257 -25.32 -7.28 14.53
C LYS A 257 -24.27 -7.27 13.42
N THR A 258 -24.67 -7.13 12.16
CA THR A 258 -23.78 -7.27 11.01
C THR A 258 -23.49 -5.91 10.37
N TYR A 259 -22.22 -5.52 10.38
CA TYR A 259 -21.71 -4.47 9.51
C TYR A 259 -21.47 -5.03 8.10
N LEU A 260 -21.92 -4.29 7.11
CA LEU A 260 -21.76 -4.57 5.69
C LEU A 260 -20.89 -3.46 5.10
N ILE A 261 -19.88 -3.85 4.34
CA ILE A 261 -19.01 -2.94 3.60
C ILE A 261 -19.07 -3.35 2.13
N VAL A 262 -19.36 -2.39 1.24
CA VAL A 262 -19.20 -2.53 -0.20
C VAL A 262 -18.08 -1.61 -0.64
N SER A 263 -17.03 -2.16 -1.25
CA SER A 263 -15.93 -1.38 -1.80
C SER A 263 -15.40 -1.93 -3.12
N SER A 264 -14.36 -1.30 -3.67
CA SER A 264 -13.52 -1.89 -4.71
C SER A 264 -12.04 -1.82 -4.32
N ASP A 265 -11.21 -2.74 -4.82
CA ASP A 265 -9.77 -2.75 -4.61
C ASP A 265 -9.04 -1.76 -5.53
N HIS A 266 -9.63 -1.40 -6.67
CA HIS A 266 -9.21 -0.33 -7.56
C HIS A 266 -10.33 0.03 -8.53
N GLY A 267 -10.24 1.22 -9.13
CA GLY A 267 -11.03 1.56 -10.30
C GLY A 267 -10.41 1.05 -11.60
N MET A 268 -10.80 1.64 -12.73
CA MET A 268 -10.32 1.26 -14.07
C MET A 268 -10.61 2.37 -15.09
N HIS A 269 -9.65 2.65 -15.97
CA HIS A 269 -9.81 3.55 -17.12
C HIS A 269 -9.87 2.79 -18.45
N GLU A 270 -10.38 3.46 -19.47
CA GLU A 270 -10.40 2.94 -20.84
C GLU A 270 -8.99 2.89 -21.46
N THR A 271 -8.74 1.81 -22.19
CA THR A 271 -7.51 1.61 -22.96
C THR A 271 -7.83 0.96 -24.31
N GLY A 272 -6.85 0.32 -24.93
CA GLY A 272 -7.06 -0.37 -26.21
C GLY A 272 -5.77 -0.63 -26.99
N LYS A 273 -4.65 -0.04 -26.56
CA LYS A 273 -3.35 -0.18 -27.23
C LYS A 273 -2.32 -0.84 -26.33
N LEU A 274 -1.33 -1.49 -26.95
CA LEU A 274 -0.25 -2.21 -26.29
C LEU A 274 1.08 -1.51 -26.55
N LEU A 275 1.72 -1.04 -25.50
CA LEU A 275 3.13 -0.66 -25.47
C LEU A 275 3.96 -1.87 -25.02
N ASP A 276 4.54 -2.60 -25.97
CA ASP A 276 5.58 -3.58 -25.64
C ASP A 276 6.88 -2.83 -25.29
N LEU A 277 7.00 -2.46 -24.02
CA LEU A 277 8.12 -1.66 -23.51
C LEU A 277 9.47 -2.35 -23.73
N LYS A 278 9.52 -3.69 -23.67
CA LYS A 278 10.75 -4.44 -23.97
C LYS A 278 11.17 -4.22 -25.40
N LYS A 279 10.23 -4.40 -26.34
CA LYS A 279 10.48 -4.18 -27.77
C LYS A 279 10.82 -2.72 -28.08
N ALA A 280 10.16 -1.76 -27.44
CA ALA A 280 10.46 -0.34 -27.58
C ALA A 280 11.91 -0.02 -27.16
N LEU A 281 12.32 -0.50 -25.98
CA LEU A 281 13.68 -0.33 -25.48
C LEU A 281 14.73 -1.13 -26.27
N TRP A 282 14.36 -2.30 -26.83
CA TRP A 282 15.21 -3.08 -27.73
C TRP A 282 15.56 -2.32 -29.01
N LYS A 283 14.61 -1.58 -29.59
CA LYS A 283 14.87 -0.72 -30.75
C LYS A 283 15.85 0.42 -30.42
N LYS A 284 15.88 0.88 -29.16
CA LYS A 284 16.82 1.90 -28.66
C LYS A 284 18.18 1.31 -28.24
N GLY A 285 18.35 -0.01 -28.33
CA GLY A 285 19.63 -0.70 -28.09
C GLY A 285 19.77 -1.33 -26.70
N ILE A 286 18.78 -1.18 -25.81
CA ILE A 286 18.74 -1.88 -24.52
C ILE A 286 18.40 -3.33 -24.80
N ARG A 287 19.16 -4.31 -24.30
CA ARG A 287 18.76 -5.73 -24.38
C ARG A 287 18.64 -6.32 -23.00
N GLU A 288 17.64 -7.17 -22.82
CA GLU A 288 17.23 -7.72 -21.51
C GLU A 288 18.18 -8.79 -20.91
N ARG A 289 19.46 -8.82 -21.32
CA ARG A 289 20.34 -9.98 -21.07
C ARG A 289 21.46 -9.80 -20.03
N SER A 290 21.47 -8.74 -19.22
CA SER A 290 22.26 -8.75 -17.95
C SER A 290 22.00 -7.61 -16.96
N LYS A 291 21.69 -6.40 -17.44
CA LYS A 291 21.67 -5.18 -16.61
C LYS A 291 20.29 -4.57 -16.35
N ILE A 292 19.24 -5.11 -16.96
CA ILE A 292 17.86 -4.59 -16.82
C ILE A 292 16.87 -5.74 -16.77
N TYR A 293 15.86 -5.60 -15.93
CA TYR A 293 14.67 -6.44 -15.91
C TYR A 293 13.44 -5.54 -16.00
N ILE A 294 12.55 -5.84 -16.94
CA ILE A 294 11.29 -5.13 -17.14
C ILE A 294 10.15 -6.06 -16.72
N GLY A 295 9.24 -5.55 -15.90
CA GLY A 295 8.08 -6.29 -15.43
C GLY A 295 7.28 -6.93 -16.57
N ASN A 296 6.98 -8.21 -16.43
CA ASN A 296 6.13 -9.03 -17.29
C ASN A 296 4.63 -8.93 -16.94
N ARG A 297 4.31 -8.38 -15.77
CA ARG A 297 2.94 -8.24 -15.25
C ARG A 297 2.44 -6.80 -15.22
N GLY A 298 3.04 -5.93 -16.04
CA GLY A 298 2.59 -4.55 -16.20
C GLY A 298 1.12 -4.45 -16.62
N VAL A 299 0.45 -3.44 -16.09
CA VAL A 299 -0.91 -3.01 -16.46
C VAL A 299 -0.80 -1.65 -17.16
N SER A 300 -1.43 -0.58 -16.67
CA SER A 300 -1.08 0.81 -17.08
C SER A 300 0.21 1.30 -16.44
N SER A 301 0.74 0.58 -15.45
CA SER A 301 2.09 0.79 -14.91
C SER A 301 2.92 -0.48 -14.94
N THR A 302 4.25 -0.33 -14.96
CA THR A 302 5.18 -1.45 -14.81
C THR A 302 6.50 -0.98 -14.19
N PHE A 303 7.15 -1.88 -13.47
CA PHE A 303 8.47 -1.62 -12.89
C PHE A 303 9.60 -2.01 -13.83
N ILE A 304 10.66 -1.22 -13.80
CA ILE A 304 11.98 -1.54 -14.34
C ILE A 304 12.97 -1.64 -13.17
N TYR A 305 13.77 -2.70 -13.20
CA TYR A 305 14.88 -2.94 -12.29
C TYR A 305 16.17 -2.85 -13.10
N VAL A 306 17.10 -2.03 -12.63
CA VAL A 306 18.37 -1.74 -13.26
C VAL A 306 19.49 -2.20 -12.33
N GLN A 307 20.46 -2.92 -12.89
CA GLN A 307 21.69 -3.27 -12.20
C GLN A 307 22.51 -1.99 -12.00
N SER A 308 23.01 -1.74 -10.79
CA SER A 308 23.89 -0.60 -10.54
C SER A 308 25.30 -0.83 -11.10
N GLU A 309 26.14 0.20 -11.01
CA GLU A 309 27.60 0.12 -11.23
C GLU A 309 28.28 -1.01 -10.46
N LYS A 310 27.78 -1.31 -9.25
CA LYS A 310 28.36 -2.29 -8.32
C LYS A 310 27.64 -3.65 -8.37
N GLY A 311 26.67 -3.82 -9.26
CA GLY A 311 25.93 -5.07 -9.43
C GLY A 311 24.47 -5.01 -8.94
N TRP A 312 23.85 -6.18 -8.74
CA TRP A 312 22.43 -6.26 -8.38
C TRP A 312 22.17 -6.00 -6.88
N GLU A 313 23.18 -6.18 -6.02
CA GLU A 313 23.10 -6.00 -4.56
C GLU A 313 22.95 -4.54 -4.11
N THR A 314 23.04 -3.57 -5.03
CA THR A 314 22.95 -2.15 -4.70
C THR A 314 21.99 -1.44 -5.66
N LEU A 315 21.40 -0.35 -5.18
CA LEU A 315 20.50 0.48 -5.96
C LEU A 315 21.29 1.34 -6.97
N PRO A 316 20.79 1.54 -8.20
CA PRO A 316 21.40 2.45 -9.17
C PRO A 316 21.28 3.91 -8.70
N THR A 317 22.25 4.74 -9.06
CA THR A 317 22.18 6.19 -8.85
C THR A 317 21.47 6.87 -10.02
N LEU A 318 20.95 8.08 -9.80
CA LEU A 318 20.39 8.88 -10.90
C LEU A 318 21.42 9.12 -12.02
N SER A 319 22.68 9.38 -11.66
CA SER A 319 23.78 9.55 -12.62
C SER A 319 24.01 8.30 -13.47
N TRP A 320 23.94 7.11 -12.85
CA TRP A 320 24.04 5.84 -13.56
C TRP A 320 22.89 5.64 -14.55
N LEU A 321 21.66 6.00 -14.19
CA LEU A 321 20.51 5.91 -15.09
C LEU A 321 20.63 6.86 -16.29
N LYS A 322 21.15 8.07 -16.07
CA LYS A 322 21.41 9.05 -17.15
C LYS A 322 22.60 8.69 -18.04
N ASN A 323 23.52 7.86 -17.53
CA ASN A 323 24.71 7.40 -18.26
C ASN A 323 24.70 5.88 -18.46
N PHE A 324 23.52 5.30 -18.66
CA PHE A 324 23.34 3.86 -18.62
C PHE A 324 24.16 3.18 -19.75
N PRO A 325 25.02 2.20 -19.42
CA PRO A 325 25.89 1.59 -20.40
C PRO A 325 25.13 0.60 -21.28
N ILE A 326 25.23 0.83 -22.59
CA ILE A 326 24.80 -0.10 -23.63
C ILE A 326 26.01 -0.44 -24.50
N LYS A 327 26.11 -1.67 -25.03
CA LYS A 327 27.27 -2.20 -25.79
C LYS A 327 28.52 -1.29 -25.89
N ASN A 328 28.54 -0.35 -26.85
CA ASN A 328 29.69 0.52 -27.14
C ASN A 328 29.42 2.02 -26.87
N LYS A 329 28.40 2.38 -26.08
CA LYS A 329 28.06 3.79 -25.77
C LYS A 329 27.28 3.93 -24.45
N THR A 330 27.10 5.16 -23.99
CA THR A 330 26.13 5.47 -22.93
C THR A 330 24.82 5.97 -23.52
N MET A 331 23.77 5.96 -22.70
CA MET A 331 22.44 6.46 -23.04
C MET A 331 21.74 6.95 -21.79
N ASP A 332 20.99 8.03 -21.91
CA ASP A 332 20.08 8.47 -20.86
C ASP A 332 18.81 7.62 -20.89
N LEU A 333 18.68 6.72 -19.90
CA LEU A 333 17.53 5.82 -19.79
C LEU A 333 16.25 6.60 -19.44
N ILE A 334 16.36 7.68 -18.68
CA ILE A 334 15.24 8.53 -18.24
C ILE A 334 14.69 9.27 -19.46
N GLU A 335 15.57 9.91 -20.24
CA GLU A 335 15.21 10.57 -21.50
C GLU A 335 14.66 9.56 -22.52
N THR A 336 15.27 8.38 -22.62
CA THR A 336 14.79 7.34 -23.54
C THR A 336 13.36 6.90 -23.23
N LEU A 337 13.01 6.72 -21.96
CA LEU A 337 11.66 6.35 -21.54
C LEU A 337 10.65 7.47 -21.74
N THR A 338 11.01 8.70 -21.37
CA THR A 338 10.13 9.87 -21.49
C THR A 338 9.96 10.35 -22.94
N SER A 339 10.86 9.96 -23.85
CA SER A 339 10.73 10.19 -25.30
C SER A 339 9.71 9.28 -26.01
N LEU A 340 9.20 8.25 -25.32
CA LEU A 340 8.16 7.39 -25.87
C LEU A 340 6.81 8.12 -25.73
N GLU A 341 6.14 8.39 -26.85
CA GLU A 341 4.84 9.09 -26.85
C GLU A 341 3.74 8.35 -26.08
N GLU A 342 3.93 7.03 -25.91
CA GLU A 342 3.04 6.13 -25.18
C GLU A 342 3.25 6.16 -23.66
N VAL A 343 4.35 6.77 -23.18
CA VAL A 343 4.64 6.93 -21.75
C VAL A 343 4.11 8.28 -21.28
N GLU A 344 3.33 8.28 -20.20
CA GLU A 344 2.78 9.50 -19.64
C GLU A 344 3.81 10.19 -18.74
N TRP A 345 4.34 9.43 -17.80
CA TRP A 345 5.40 9.85 -16.88
C TRP A 345 6.07 8.61 -16.28
N ILE A 346 7.25 8.82 -15.70
CA ILE A 346 7.98 7.82 -14.94
C ILE A 346 8.30 8.36 -13.55
N ALA A 347 8.30 7.50 -12.54
CA ALA A 347 8.84 7.80 -11.22
C ALA A 347 10.14 7.02 -11.02
N VAL A 348 11.20 7.71 -10.64
CA VAL A 348 12.56 7.21 -10.50
C VAL A 348 12.96 7.32 -9.03
N ARG A 349 13.40 6.21 -8.46
CA ARG A 349 13.99 6.16 -7.13
C ARG A 349 15.28 6.95 -7.10
N ASP A 350 15.44 7.83 -6.12
CA ASP A 350 16.64 8.63 -5.91
C ASP A 350 17.05 8.60 -4.42
N GLY A 351 17.18 7.39 -3.88
CA GLY A 351 17.32 7.11 -2.46
C GLY A 351 16.01 6.58 -1.84
N LEU A 352 15.96 6.51 -0.51
CA LEU A 352 14.72 6.17 0.23
C LEU A 352 13.90 7.41 0.61
N ASP A 353 14.54 8.58 0.71
CA ASP A 353 13.86 9.82 1.11
C ASP A 353 13.44 10.68 -0.09
N ARG A 354 13.68 10.21 -1.32
CA ARG A 354 13.48 11.03 -2.52
C ARG A 354 13.06 10.21 -3.73
N VAL A 355 12.07 10.72 -4.45
CA VAL A 355 11.58 10.19 -5.73
C VAL A 355 11.55 11.34 -6.72
N ARG A 356 11.97 11.10 -7.96
CA ARG A 356 11.89 12.07 -9.06
C ARG A 356 10.91 11.59 -10.10
N LEU A 357 10.00 12.45 -10.54
CA LEU A 357 9.14 12.16 -11.66
C LEU A 357 9.62 12.90 -12.89
N PHE A 358 9.46 12.27 -14.04
CA PHE A 358 9.79 12.84 -15.33
C PHE A 358 8.67 12.54 -16.32
N ASN A 359 8.30 13.53 -17.13
CA ASN A 359 7.54 13.32 -18.36
C ASN A 359 8.27 14.02 -19.53
N ALA A 360 7.65 14.06 -20.71
CA ALA A 360 8.26 14.68 -21.89
C ALA A 360 8.46 16.22 -21.76
N GLU A 361 7.78 16.88 -20.82
CA GLU A 361 7.66 18.34 -20.76
C GLU A 361 8.27 18.96 -19.49
N GLY A 362 8.53 18.16 -18.45
CA GLY A 362 9.02 18.61 -17.17
C GLY A 362 9.40 17.48 -16.22
N ASP A 363 9.85 17.88 -15.04
CA ASP A 363 10.26 16.99 -13.96
C ASP A 363 9.83 17.54 -12.60
N CYS A 364 9.67 16.66 -11.63
CA CYS A 364 9.45 17.07 -10.25
C CYS A 364 10.23 16.18 -9.29
N VAL A 365 10.37 16.66 -8.06
CA VAL A 365 10.97 15.91 -6.97
C VAL A 365 10.02 15.89 -5.78
N ILE A 366 9.86 14.70 -5.21
CA ILE A 366 9.18 14.47 -3.95
C ILE A 366 10.25 14.14 -2.92
N HIS A 367 10.27 14.89 -1.82
CA HIS A 367 11.07 14.55 -0.65
C HIS A 367 10.17 14.03 0.46
N ARG A 368 10.61 12.98 1.15
CA ARG A 368 9.99 12.48 2.38
C ARG A 368 10.91 12.77 3.55
N LEU A 369 10.31 13.33 4.60
CA LEU A 369 10.96 13.74 5.83
C LEU A 369 10.30 12.96 6.96
N SER A 370 11.08 12.35 7.84
CA SER A 370 10.57 11.58 8.98
C SER A 370 10.98 12.30 10.26
N VAL A 371 10.06 13.02 10.90
CA VAL A 371 10.33 13.87 12.07
C VAL A 371 9.24 13.68 13.10
N GLY A 372 9.61 13.48 14.37
CA GLY A 372 8.69 13.28 15.50
C GLY A 372 7.75 12.10 15.26
N GLY A 373 8.28 10.98 14.74
CA GLY A 373 7.50 9.79 14.38
C GLY A 373 6.52 9.97 13.21
N LYS A 374 6.45 11.15 12.58
CA LYS A 374 5.51 11.46 11.48
C LYS A 374 6.24 11.68 10.15
N ALA A 375 5.50 11.49 9.06
CA ALA A 375 6.00 11.74 7.71
C ALA A 375 5.50 13.09 7.18
N TYR A 376 6.44 13.92 6.71
CA TYR A 376 6.19 15.14 5.97
C TYR A 376 6.76 15.02 4.55
N TYR A 377 6.24 15.84 3.65
CA TYR A 377 6.57 15.79 2.24
C TYR A 377 6.72 17.19 1.68
N SER A 378 7.73 17.39 0.85
CA SER A 378 7.83 18.54 -0.06
C SER A 378 7.76 18.08 -1.50
N TYR A 379 7.26 18.98 -2.34
CA TYR A 379 7.02 18.76 -3.75
C TYR A 379 7.47 20.02 -4.50
N SER A 380 8.38 19.86 -5.45
CA SER A 380 8.82 20.95 -6.34
C SER A 380 8.93 20.42 -7.77
N PHE A 381 8.59 21.26 -8.74
CA PHE A 381 8.60 20.89 -10.15
C PHE A 381 9.27 21.97 -11.00
N ASN A 382 9.87 21.53 -12.10
CA ASN A 382 10.53 22.37 -13.08
C ASN A 382 9.73 22.38 -14.38
N LYS A 383 9.52 23.58 -14.95
CA LYS A 383 8.78 23.82 -16.20
C LYS A 383 7.30 23.42 -16.14
N LYS A 384 7.01 22.12 -16.22
CA LYS A 384 5.64 21.58 -16.19
C LYS A 384 5.53 20.50 -15.13
N ASP A 385 4.53 20.65 -14.29
CA ASP A 385 4.20 19.72 -13.21
C ASP A 385 3.76 18.36 -13.79
N PRO A 386 4.48 17.25 -13.54
CA PRO A 386 4.08 15.91 -14.00
C PRO A 386 2.82 15.35 -13.34
N LEU A 387 2.43 15.87 -12.17
CA LEU A 387 1.21 15.48 -11.45
C LEU A 387 0.04 16.45 -11.69
N ASP A 388 0.33 17.64 -12.19
CA ASP A 388 -0.60 18.74 -12.50
C ASP A 388 -1.34 19.27 -11.26
N TYR A 389 -0.61 19.49 -10.16
CA TYR A 389 -1.17 20.13 -8.97
C TYR A 389 -1.00 21.65 -8.96
N GLN A 390 0.08 22.16 -9.56
CA GLN A 390 0.41 23.59 -9.59
C GLN A 390 0.46 24.23 -8.19
N LEU A 391 0.95 23.46 -7.20
CA LEU A 391 1.04 23.86 -5.80
C LEU A 391 2.40 24.48 -5.46
N ASP A 392 2.43 25.21 -4.36
CA ASP A 392 3.66 25.79 -3.80
C ASP A 392 4.57 24.71 -3.16
N GLU A 393 5.86 25.02 -3.04
CA GLU A 393 6.90 24.09 -2.57
C GLU A 393 6.93 23.91 -1.04
N LYS A 394 5.79 24.06 -0.37
CA LYS A 394 5.71 23.93 1.10
C LYS A 394 5.79 22.48 1.55
N VAL A 395 6.49 22.30 2.67
CA VAL A 395 6.46 21.06 3.46
C VAL A 395 5.08 20.90 4.10
N ARG A 396 4.47 19.73 3.91
CA ARG A 396 3.14 19.37 4.43
C ARG A 396 3.13 17.95 4.97
N SER A 397 2.22 17.67 5.88
CA SER A 397 1.91 16.32 6.34
C SER A 397 1.25 15.48 5.24
N ALA A 398 1.20 14.16 5.42
CA ALA A 398 0.48 13.26 4.52
C ALA A 398 -1.01 13.62 4.40
N GLU A 399 -1.65 14.01 5.50
CA GLU A 399 -3.07 14.34 5.55
C GLU A 399 -3.36 15.64 4.78
N GLU A 400 -2.55 16.67 4.96
CA GLU A 400 -2.68 17.91 4.18
C GLU A 400 -2.54 17.64 2.67
N TRP A 401 -1.61 16.77 2.26
CA TRP A 401 -1.47 16.38 0.85
C TRP A 401 -2.70 15.63 0.34
N LEU A 402 -3.25 14.71 1.13
CA LEU A 402 -4.48 14.01 0.78
C LEU A 402 -5.64 15.00 0.59
N GLN A 403 -5.90 15.86 1.57
CA GLN A 403 -6.97 16.85 1.53
C GLN A 403 -6.85 17.80 0.32
N LEU A 404 -5.65 18.26 0.01
CA LEU A 404 -5.40 19.18 -1.10
C LEU A 404 -5.57 18.53 -2.48
N THR A 405 -5.27 17.23 -2.59
CA THR A 405 -5.15 16.57 -3.91
C THR A 405 -6.22 15.51 -4.16
N VAL A 406 -7.10 15.21 -3.21
CA VAL A 406 -8.12 14.16 -3.33
C VAL A 406 -9.02 14.31 -4.57
N ASN A 407 -9.27 15.56 -4.99
CA ASN A 407 -10.08 15.91 -6.16
C ASN A 407 -9.22 16.28 -7.40
N ALA A 408 -7.90 16.16 -7.34
CA ALA A 408 -7.03 16.36 -8.50
C ALA A 408 -7.08 15.14 -9.43
N GLU A 409 -6.64 15.31 -10.68
CA GLU A 409 -6.58 14.19 -11.66
C GLU A 409 -5.74 13.01 -11.14
N ARG A 410 -4.73 13.29 -10.32
CA ARG A 410 -3.86 12.28 -9.71
C ARG A 410 -3.95 12.32 -8.19
N PRO A 411 -4.98 11.77 -7.55
CA PRO A 411 -5.19 12.00 -6.14
C PRO A 411 -4.11 11.39 -5.24
N ASN A 412 -3.71 12.15 -4.22
CA ASN A 412 -2.74 11.76 -3.20
C ASN A 412 -1.37 11.29 -3.75
N GLY A 413 -1.01 11.70 -4.97
CA GLY A 413 0.16 11.16 -5.69
C GLY A 413 1.50 11.40 -4.97
N VAL A 414 1.68 12.53 -4.27
CA VAL A 414 2.93 12.82 -3.54
C VAL A 414 3.21 11.74 -2.48
N VAL A 415 2.21 11.45 -1.66
CA VAL A 415 2.32 10.48 -0.56
C VAL A 415 2.38 9.07 -1.12
N SER A 416 1.48 8.72 -2.04
CA SER A 416 1.35 7.38 -2.63
C SER A 416 2.60 6.93 -3.39
N ILE A 417 3.18 7.81 -4.22
CA ILE A 417 4.43 7.51 -4.95
C ILE A 417 5.60 7.40 -3.98
N SER A 418 5.71 8.31 -3.01
CA SER A 418 6.80 8.27 -2.04
C SER A 418 6.74 7.00 -1.16
N ASN A 419 5.54 6.60 -0.74
CA ASN A 419 5.29 5.37 0.01
C ASN A 419 5.77 4.13 -0.75
N LEU A 420 5.43 4.05 -2.05
CA LEU A 420 5.81 2.94 -2.91
C LEU A 420 7.32 2.68 -2.91
N PHE A 421 8.13 3.73 -3.00
CA PHE A 421 9.58 3.63 -2.99
C PHE A 421 10.19 3.57 -1.57
N GLN A 422 9.41 3.51 -0.49
CA GLN A 422 9.97 3.21 0.83
C GLN A 422 10.47 1.76 0.92
N ASP A 423 9.88 0.83 0.18
CA ASP A 423 10.43 -0.52 0.06
C ASP A 423 11.53 -0.55 -1.01
N PRO A 424 12.82 -0.73 -0.67
CA PRO A 424 13.90 -0.85 -1.64
C PRO A 424 13.70 -2.03 -2.61
N ARG A 425 12.86 -3.02 -2.27
CA ARG A 425 12.55 -4.16 -3.16
C ARG A 425 11.65 -3.75 -4.32
N ALA A 426 10.95 -2.62 -4.25
CA ALA A 426 10.25 -2.05 -5.40
C ALA A 426 11.25 -1.65 -6.50
N GLY A 427 10.79 -1.55 -7.74
CA GLY A 427 11.65 -1.23 -8.88
C GLY A 427 12.41 0.09 -8.74
N ASP A 428 13.35 0.34 -9.64
CA ASP A 428 14.09 1.61 -9.67
C ASP A 428 13.34 2.69 -10.44
N ILE A 429 12.59 2.26 -11.46
CA ILE A 429 11.75 3.12 -12.27
C ILE A 429 10.37 2.48 -12.34
N LEU A 430 9.34 3.21 -11.94
CA LEU A 430 7.96 2.91 -12.30
C LEU A 430 7.64 3.68 -13.58
N VAL A 431 7.18 2.99 -14.61
CA VAL A 431 6.73 3.61 -15.86
C VAL A 431 5.22 3.57 -15.90
N VAL A 432 4.58 4.70 -16.15
CA VAL A 432 3.13 4.81 -16.33
C VAL A 432 2.83 5.13 -17.79
N ALA A 433 1.98 4.31 -18.41
CA ALA A 433 1.56 4.47 -19.80
C ALA A 433 0.45 5.50 -19.89
N LYS A 434 0.48 6.30 -20.96
CA LYS A 434 -0.58 7.26 -21.28
C LYS A 434 -1.78 6.50 -21.85
N ALA A 435 -3.00 6.83 -21.43
CA ALA A 435 -4.20 6.27 -22.06
C ALA A 435 -4.19 6.57 -23.59
N PRO A 436 -4.52 5.61 -24.47
CA PRO A 436 -5.12 4.30 -24.20
C PRO A 436 -4.10 3.13 -24.16
N TRP A 437 -2.83 3.38 -23.83
CA TRP A 437 -1.77 2.38 -23.84
C TRP A 437 -1.65 1.59 -22.53
N SER A 438 -1.19 0.34 -22.63
CA SER A 438 -0.89 -0.56 -21.50
C SER A 438 0.29 -1.47 -21.83
N PHE A 439 0.94 -2.11 -20.85
CA PHE A 439 2.23 -2.79 -21.07
C PHE A 439 2.17 -4.26 -21.51
N ARG A 440 1.16 -5.02 -21.06
CA ARG A 440 1.17 -6.48 -21.21
C ARG A 440 0.25 -7.00 -22.31
N LYS A 441 -0.95 -6.44 -22.40
CA LYS A 441 -1.97 -6.81 -23.39
C LYS A 441 -2.86 -5.61 -23.67
N ALA A 442 -3.21 -5.40 -24.93
CA ALA A 442 -4.33 -4.53 -25.27
C ALA A 442 -5.62 -5.12 -24.67
N LYS A 443 -6.32 -4.30 -23.91
CA LYS A 443 -7.59 -4.59 -23.23
C LYS A 443 -8.52 -3.40 -23.45
N ALA A 444 -9.82 -3.58 -23.26
CA ALA A 444 -10.78 -2.47 -23.37
C ALA A 444 -10.65 -1.50 -22.20
N GLY A 445 -10.49 -2.03 -20.98
CA GLY A 445 -10.11 -1.26 -19.78
C GLY A 445 -8.88 -1.86 -19.10
N THR A 446 -8.12 -1.04 -18.38
CA THR A 446 -7.10 -1.50 -17.44
C THR A 446 -6.89 -0.49 -16.32
N HIS A 447 -6.08 -0.87 -15.33
CA HIS A 447 -5.84 -0.13 -14.10
C HIS A 447 -4.33 0.02 -13.86
N GLY A 448 -3.92 0.56 -12.72
CA GLY A 448 -2.54 0.68 -12.26
C GLY A 448 -1.92 2.06 -12.44
N SER A 449 -2.67 3.06 -12.87
CA SER A 449 -2.25 4.47 -12.95
C SER A 449 -2.58 5.23 -11.65
N LEU A 450 -2.30 6.54 -11.64
CA LEU A 450 -2.74 7.46 -10.58
C LEU A 450 -4.02 8.22 -10.94
N THR A 451 -4.64 7.98 -12.10
CA THR A 451 -5.84 8.74 -12.50
C THR A 451 -6.97 8.59 -11.48
N GLN A 452 -7.88 9.55 -11.43
CA GLN A 452 -9.08 9.42 -10.57
C GLN A 452 -9.85 8.15 -10.87
N GLU A 453 -10.00 7.80 -12.16
CA GLU A 453 -10.72 6.60 -12.59
C GLU A 453 -10.14 5.31 -12.01
N ASP A 454 -8.83 5.27 -11.71
CA ASP A 454 -8.15 4.13 -11.12
C ASP A 454 -8.09 4.18 -9.60
N MET A 455 -7.93 5.38 -9.02
CA MET A 455 -7.68 5.59 -7.59
C MET A 455 -8.97 5.66 -6.76
N HIS A 456 -10.02 6.29 -7.29
CA HIS A 456 -11.31 6.41 -6.60
C HIS A 456 -12.07 5.09 -6.63
N ILE A 457 -12.42 4.59 -5.46
CA ILE A 457 -13.17 3.36 -5.26
C ILE A 457 -14.50 3.65 -4.55
N PRO A 458 -15.54 2.86 -4.77
CA PRO A 458 -16.65 2.78 -3.83
C PRO A 458 -16.16 2.46 -2.43
N LEU A 459 -16.73 3.12 -1.42
CA LEU A 459 -16.65 2.71 -0.03
C LEU A 459 -17.95 3.07 0.68
N TRP A 460 -18.83 2.09 0.83
CA TRP A 460 -20.13 2.24 1.46
C TRP A 460 -20.25 1.29 2.65
N ILE A 461 -20.80 1.81 3.74
CA ILE A 461 -20.87 1.12 5.02
C ILE A 461 -22.31 1.19 5.54
N ALA A 462 -22.83 0.05 5.98
CA ALA A 462 -24.11 -0.05 6.66
C ALA A 462 -23.97 -1.01 7.85
N GLY A 463 -24.79 -0.84 8.88
CA GLY A 463 -24.75 -1.74 10.04
C GLY A 463 -25.19 -1.09 11.34
N PRO A 464 -24.97 -1.79 12.47
CA PRO A 464 -25.39 -1.32 13.79
C PRO A 464 -24.79 0.04 14.11
N ASN A 465 -25.63 1.01 14.49
CA ASN A 465 -25.23 2.36 14.88
C ASN A 465 -24.43 3.15 13.81
N ILE A 466 -24.43 2.70 12.55
CA ILE A 466 -23.89 3.48 11.44
C ILE A 466 -24.94 4.54 11.07
N PRO A 467 -24.64 5.84 11.18
CA PRO A 467 -25.60 6.87 10.85
C PRO A 467 -25.75 7.01 9.32
N LYS A 468 -26.89 7.52 8.89
CA LYS A 468 -27.03 8.05 7.54
C LYS A 468 -26.09 9.25 7.37
N SER A 469 -25.01 9.12 6.60
CA SER A 469 -24.09 10.23 6.37
C SER A 469 -23.32 10.15 5.04
N ARG A 470 -22.81 11.30 4.60
CA ARG A 470 -21.83 11.39 3.51
C ARG A 470 -20.52 11.90 4.12
N GLN A 471 -19.47 11.10 3.99
CA GLN A 471 -18.13 11.45 4.48
C GLN A 471 -17.25 11.83 3.30
N THR A 472 -16.35 12.79 3.50
CA THR A 472 -15.63 13.40 2.38
C THR A 472 -14.51 12.52 1.86
N ILE A 473 -13.65 11.99 2.75
CA ILE A 473 -12.41 11.30 2.38
C ILE A 473 -12.22 10.04 3.21
N ALA A 474 -11.74 8.98 2.57
CA ALA A 474 -11.15 7.81 3.21
C ALA A 474 -10.06 7.19 2.33
N LYS A 475 -9.22 6.36 2.93
CA LYS A 475 -8.30 5.47 2.21
C LYS A 475 -8.67 4.01 2.47
N ALA A 476 -8.29 3.13 1.55
CA ALA A 476 -8.42 1.68 1.71
C ALA A 476 -7.78 1.17 3.01
N GLU A 477 -6.67 1.76 3.42
CA GLU A 477 -5.96 1.47 4.66
C GLU A 477 -6.80 1.73 5.92
N ASP A 478 -7.67 2.75 5.90
CA ASP A 478 -8.44 3.17 7.09
C ASP A 478 -9.48 2.11 7.52
N LEU A 479 -9.86 1.22 6.59
CA LEU A 479 -10.78 0.12 6.87
C LEU A 479 -10.28 -0.82 7.96
N TYR A 480 -8.97 -1.05 8.05
CA TYR A 480 -8.39 -1.97 9.02
C TYR A 480 -8.70 -1.53 10.47
N SER A 481 -8.29 -0.32 10.81
CA SER A 481 -8.48 0.28 12.14
C SER A 481 -9.95 0.47 12.46
N MET A 482 -10.75 0.90 11.49
CA MET A 482 -12.19 1.04 11.64
C MET A 482 -12.87 -0.31 11.97
N ILE A 483 -12.56 -1.38 11.24
CA ILE A 483 -13.13 -2.71 11.50
C ILE A 483 -12.72 -3.23 12.88
N LEU A 484 -11.45 -3.04 13.27
CA LEU A 484 -10.98 -3.42 14.60
C LEU A 484 -11.74 -2.67 15.71
N SER A 485 -12.03 -1.39 15.51
CA SER A 485 -12.80 -0.61 16.48
C SER A 485 -14.20 -1.20 16.74
N TRP A 486 -14.87 -1.73 15.72
CA TRP A 486 -16.18 -2.37 15.87
C TRP A 486 -16.12 -3.65 16.70
N PHE A 487 -14.99 -4.37 16.65
CA PHE A 487 -14.74 -5.53 17.51
C PHE A 487 -14.26 -5.16 18.92
N GLY A 488 -14.12 -3.87 19.25
CA GLY A 488 -13.75 -3.40 20.58
C GLY A 488 -12.24 -3.32 20.81
N PHE A 489 -11.44 -3.39 19.75
CA PHE A 489 -10.02 -3.08 19.86
C PHE A 489 -9.87 -1.56 19.97
N SER A 490 -9.42 -1.09 21.12
CA SER A 490 -8.99 0.29 21.28
C SER A 490 -7.67 0.48 20.56
N GLU A 491 -7.64 1.31 19.54
CA GLU A 491 -6.38 1.91 19.14
C GLU A 491 -6.14 3.11 20.06
N ASN A 492 -4.96 3.18 20.67
CA ASN A 492 -4.41 4.44 21.19
C ASN A 492 -4.06 5.34 20.00
N HIS A 493 -5.02 5.64 19.13
CA HIS A 493 -4.91 6.77 18.23
C HIS A 493 -5.33 7.97 19.07
N GLN A 494 -4.38 8.50 19.84
CA GLN A 494 -4.27 9.94 19.80
C GLN A 494 -4.02 10.24 18.32
N VAL A 495 -5.10 10.57 17.60
CA VAL A 495 -5.00 11.45 16.45
C VAL A 495 -4.45 12.73 17.07
N GLU A 496 -3.14 12.77 17.32
CA GLU A 496 -2.45 14.02 17.35
C GLU A 496 -2.65 14.55 15.95
N GLU A 497 -3.70 15.37 15.78
CA GLU A 497 -3.84 16.32 14.69
C GLU A 497 -2.42 16.67 14.27
N ALA A 498 -2.06 16.32 13.03
CA ALA A 498 -0.77 16.68 12.49
C ALA A 498 -0.58 18.14 12.86
N MET A 499 0.33 18.41 13.80
CA MET A 499 0.46 19.74 14.38
C MET A 499 0.82 20.63 13.21
N ILE A 500 -0.20 21.34 12.70
CA ILE A 500 -0.14 22.28 11.55
C ILE A 500 0.92 23.36 11.86
N SER A 501 1.33 23.45 13.12
CA SER A 501 2.41 24.25 13.67
C SER A 501 3.15 23.49 14.78
N GLY A 502 4.48 23.56 14.83
CA GLY A 502 5.25 23.05 15.97
C GLY A 502 6.72 22.77 15.66
N PRO A 503 7.49 22.30 16.65
CA PRO A 503 8.92 21.99 16.48
C PRO A 503 9.19 20.95 15.39
N ALA A 504 8.32 19.93 15.25
CA ALA A 504 8.46 18.90 14.23
C ALA A 504 8.35 19.45 12.80
N LEU A 505 7.35 20.30 12.53
CA LEU A 505 7.20 20.93 11.21
C LEU A 505 8.35 21.92 10.93
N GLN A 506 8.79 22.68 11.94
CA GLN A 506 9.95 23.57 11.80
C GLN A 506 11.23 22.81 11.48
N LEU A 507 11.49 21.69 12.17
CA LEU A 507 12.63 20.82 11.87
C LEU A 507 12.51 20.15 10.50
N ALA A 508 11.31 19.73 10.09
CA ALA A 508 11.09 19.20 8.74
C ALA A 508 11.44 20.24 7.67
N LYS A 509 11.08 21.51 7.86
CA LYS A 509 11.44 22.59 6.93
C LYS A 509 12.95 22.86 6.90
N LEU A 510 13.60 22.92 8.06
CA LEU A 510 15.07 23.00 8.15
C LEU A 510 15.74 21.83 7.43
N GLU A 511 15.29 20.60 7.66
CA GLU A 511 15.83 19.40 7.00
C GLU A 511 15.63 19.47 5.48
N ASN A 512 14.46 19.95 5.02
CA ASN A 512 14.16 20.15 3.60
C ASN A 512 15.14 21.10 2.92
N ASN A 513 15.43 22.25 3.54
CA ASN A 513 16.34 23.26 2.97
C ASN A 513 17.80 22.79 2.91
N ARG A 514 18.13 21.76 3.70
CA ARG A 514 19.44 21.10 3.69
C ARG A 514 19.54 19.98 2.67
N ILE A 515 18.46 19.59 1.99
CA ILE A 515 18.52 18.49 1.03
C ILE A 515 19.40 18.89 -0.17
N GLY A 516 20.32 18.00 -0.54
CA GLY A 516 21.24 18.22 -1.66
C GLY A 516 22.42 19.14 -1.33
N GLN A 517 22.41 19.77 -0.15
CA GLN A 517 23.52 20.58 0.33
C GLN A 517 24.66 19.68 0.84
N PRO A 518 25.93 20.11 0.71
CA PRO A 518 27.04 19.37 1.28
C PRO A 518 26.97 19.39 2.82
N PRO A 519 27.62 18.42 3.49
CA PRO A 519 27.76 18.44 4.94
C PRO A 519 28.34 19.76 5.45
N LEU A 520 27.97 20.18 6.65
CA LEU A 520 28.31 21.51 7.14
C LEU A 520 29.83 21.78 7.14
N PHE A 521 30.65 20.77 7.41
CA PHE A 521 32.11 20.89 7.40
C PHE A 521 32.71 21.23 6.03
N LYS A 522 31.95 21.09 4.94
CA LYS A 522 32.35 21.47 3.56
C LYS A 522 31.80 22.83 3.13
N ILE A 523 30.96 23.47 3.94
CA ILE A 523 30.39 24.78 3.64
C ILE A 523 31.37 25.87 4.08
N ILE A 524 31.67 26.80 3.17
CA ILE A 524 32.57 27.92 3.43
C ILE A 524 31.87 29.01 4.25
N ASP A 525 30.68 29.44 3.81
CA ASP A 525 29.88 30.47 4.49
C ASP A 525 28.86 29.84 5.45
N LYS A 526 29.35 29.41 6.61
CA LYS A 526 28.51 28.79 7.64
C LYS A 526 27.61 29.80 8.35
N GLU A 527 28.04 31.06 8.43
CA GLU A 527 27.31 32.13 9.11
C GLU A 527 26.00 32.44 8.38
N SER A 528 26.05 32.59 7.05
CA SER A 528 24.85 32.83 6.24
C SER A 528 23.83 31.70 6.39
N VAL A 529 24.29 30.44 6.37
CA VAL A 529 23.42 29.26 6.59
C VAL A 529 22.79 29.27 7.98
N ALA A 530 23.55 29.64 9.01
CA ALA A 530 23.02 29.75 10.37
C ALA A 530 21.99 30.89 10.51
N GLN A 531 22.23 32.04 9.86
CA GLN A 531 21.29 33.16 9.84
C GLN A 531 20.00 32.82 9.08
N GLU A 532 20.08 32.07 7.97
CA GLU A 532 18.92 31.55 7.26
C GLU A 532 18.09 30.60 8.14
N ALA A 533 18.73 29.59 8.74
CA ALA A 533 18.06 28.66 9.65
C ALA A 533 17.37 29.36 10.82
N ARG A 534 18.00 30.39 11.42
CA ARG A 534 17.41 31.21 12.50
C ARG A 534 16.21 32.02 12.05
N ARG A 535 16.22 32.54 10.82
CA ARG A 535 15.06 33.25 10.25
C ARG A 535 13.87 32.30 10.07
N GLU A 536 14.14 31.06 9.69
CA GLU A 536 13.11 30.05 9.46
C GLU A 536 12.41 29.57 10.75
N ILE A 537 13.15 29.41 11.85
CA ILE A 537 12.58 28.99 13.16
C ILE A 537 12.16 30.14 14.08
N GLY A 538 12.62 31.36 13.80
CA GLY A 538 12.52 32.52 14.67
C GLY A 538 13.59 32.56 15.78
N ALA A 539 14.23 33.72 15.98
CA ALA A 539 15.38 33.87 16.87
C ALA A 539 15.09 33.52 18.35
N SER A 540 13.86 33.67 18.82
CA SER A 540 13.45 33.33 20.20
C SER A 540 13.30 31.83 20.45
N SER A 541 13.41 30.98 19.42
CA SER A 541 13.10 29.55 19.47
C SER A 541 14.33 28.64 19.34
N THR A 542 15.53 29.19 19.12
CA THR A 542 16.73 28.41 18.78
C THR A 542 17.09 27.37 19.85
N SER A 543 17.06 27.73 21.15
CA SER A 543 17.39 26.79 22.23
C SER A 543 16.38 25.63 22.34
N LYS A 544 15.08 25.90 22.17
CA LYS A 544 14.04 24.85 22.16
C LYS A 544 14.22 23.93 20.95
N MET A 545 14.56 24.50 19.80
CA MET A 545 14.81 23.75 18.58
C MET A 545 16.04 22.84 18.71
N THR A 546 17.15 23.33 19.26
CA THR A 546 18.35 22.51 19.51
C THR A 546 18.02 21.29 20.38
N SER A 547 17.25 21.48 21.47
CA SER A 547 16.82 20.37 22.33
C SER A 547 15.94 19.35 21.58
N PHE A 548 15.05 19.82 20.70
CA PHE A 548 14.21 18.94 19.88
C PHE A 548 15.02 18.18 18.83
N VAL A 549 16.01 18.82 18.22
CA VAL A 549 16.96 18.18 17.28
C VAL A 549 17.78 17.09 17.98
N ASP A 550 18.19 17.32 19.22
CA ASP A 550 18.90 16.30 20.02
C ASP A 550 18.02 15.09 20.29
N GLN A 551 16.79 15.31 20.75
CA GLN A 551 15.82 14.23 20.97
C GLN A 551 15.57 13.43 19.69
N GLU A 552 15.28 14.10 18.57
CA GLU A 552 15.08 13.46 17.28
C GLU A 552 16.33 12.68 16.84
N GLY A 553 17.53 13.22 17.06
CA GLY A 553 18.80 12.53 16.79
C GLY A 553 18.96 11.23 17.58
N GLU A 554 18.61 11.24 18.86
CA GLU A 554 18.62 10.06 19.73
C GLU A 554 17.62 9.00 19.27
N GLU A 555 16.39 9.39 18.96
CA GLU A 555 15.34 8.50 18.41
C GLU A 555 15.79 7.87 17.08
N ARG A 556 16.33 8.66 16.14
CA ARG A 556 16.86 8.13 14.87
C ARG A 556 18.00 7.13 15.10
N TYR A 557 18.86 7.38 16.10
CA TYR A 557 19.96 6.47 16.42
C TYR A 557 19.49 5.19 17.12
N SER A 558 18.42 5.25 17.93
CA SER A 558 17.78 4.05 18.51
C SER A 558 17.29 3.11 17.41
N ILE A 559 16.68 3.65 16.35
CA ILE A 559 16.23 2.90 15.18
C ILE A 559 17.41 2.20 14.47
N VAL A 560 18.54 2.90 14.28
CA VAL A 560 19.75 2.28 13.71
C VAL A 560 20.23 1.08 14.55
N LYS A 561 20.23 1.20 15.88
CA LYS A 561 20.58 0.08 16.78
C LYS A 561 19.60 -1.08 16.62
N LYS A 562 18.29 -0.81 16.55
CA LYS A 562 17.26 -1.83 16.33
C LYS A 562 17.49 -2.58 15.01
N LEU A 563 17.75 -1.87 13.91
CA LEU A 563 18.03 -2.47 12.60
C LEU A 563 19.26 -3.40 12.64
N LYS A 564 20.36 -2.97 13.27
CA LYS A 564 21.56 -3.81 13.45
C LYS A 564 21.28 -5.08 14.25
N ASN A 565 20.50 -4.98 15.32
CA ASN A 565 20.10 -6.13 16.12
C ASN A 565 19.27 -7.12 15.28
N LEU A 566 18.29 -6.63 14.53
CA LEU A 566 17.46 -7.46 13.64
C LEU A 566 18.30 -8.15 12.56
N GLN A 567 19.27 -7.47 11.96
CA GLN A 567 20.20 -8.08 11.00
C GLN A 567 21.02 -9.22 11.65
N ALA A 568 21.53 -9.00 12.87
CA ALA A 568 22.28 -10.02 13.61
C ALA A 568 21.42 -11.25 13.91
N GLN A 569 20.16 -11.05 14.32
CA GLN A 569 19.19 -12.13 14.55
C GLN A 569 18.87 -12.91 13.28
N LEU A 570 18.73 -12.24 12.12
CA LEU A 570 18.51 -12.91 10.84
C LEU A 570 19.74 -13.71 10.38
N ALA A 571 20.95 -13.27 10.71
CA ALA A 571 22.18 -13.98 10.41
C ALA A 571 22.38 -15.24 11.26
N ASP A 572 21.77 -15.31 12.45
CA ASP A 572 21.84 -16.48 13.33
C ASP A 572 21.23 -17.72 12.65
N ARG A 573 21.95 -18.84 12.69
CA ARG A 573 21.48 -20.15 12.21
C ARG A 573 20.25 -20.63 12.95
N LYS A 574 20.13 -20.33 14.25
CA LYS A 574 18.93 -20.65 15.05
C LYS A 574 17.74 -19.78 14.67
N ASN A 575 17.98 -18.59 14.13
CA ASN A 575 16.98 -17.60 13.69
C ASN A 575 15.80 -17.46 14.66
N PRO A 576 15.95 -16.69 15.75
CA PRO A 576 14.92 -16.56 16.78
C PRO A 576 13.59 -16.02 16.24
N LEU A 577 13.62 -15.28 15.13
CA LEU A 577 12.45 -14.70 14.46
C LEU A 577 11.59 -15.73 13.69
N LYS A 578 12.05 -16.98 13.55
CA LYS A 578 11.35 -18.05 12.82
C LYS A 578 10.99 -17.72 11.36
N ILE A 579 11.63 -16.70 10.77
CA ILE A 579 11.43 -16.29 9.38
C ILE A 579 11.85 -17.41 8.41
N PRO A 580 11.03 -17.77 7.40
CA PRO A 580 11.38 -18.77 6.41
C PRO A 580 12.68 -18.45 5.68
N LYS A 581 13.54 -19.46 5.50
CA LYS A 581 14.85 -19.32 4.81
C LYS A 581 14.75 -18.59 3.45
N LYS A 582 13.67 -18.83 2.70
CA LYS A 582 13.44 -18.23 1.36
C LYS A 582 13.25 -16.71 1.38
N ILE A 583 12.86 -16.13 2.51
CA ILE A 583 12.55 -14.70 2.66
C ILE A 583 13.68 -13.96 3.39
N ARG A 584 14.46 -14.68 4.20
CA ARG A 584 15.58 -14.15 4.99
C ARG A 584 16.56 -13.29 4.19
N GLU A 585 17.02 -13.77 3.04
CA GLU A 585 18.00 -13.04 2.20
C GLU A 585 17.44 -11.69 1.73
N SER A 586 16.20 -11.69 1.24
CA SER A 586 15.54 -10.46 0.78
C SER A 586 15.28 -9.49 1.94
N MET A 587 15.00 -10.00 3.15
CA MET A 587 14.87 -9.18 4.36
C MET A 587 16.21 -8.62 4.82
N GLN A 588 17.30 -9.40 4.80
CA GLN A 588 18.64 -8.91 5.13
C GLN A 588 19.04 -7.75 4.22
N TRP A 589 18.78 -7.90 2.91
CA TRP A 589 19.05 -6.84 1.95
C TRP A 589 18.23 -5.58 2.22
N LEU A 590 16.91 -5.72 2.47
CA LEU A 590 16.03 -4.62 2.87
C LEU A 590 16.58 -3.88 4.11
N LEU A 591 16.88 -4.61 5.18
CA LEU A 591 17.35 -4.00 6.44
C LEU A 591 18.69 -3.28 6.27
N ALA A 592 19.57 -3.75 5.39
CA ALA A 592 20.84 -3.08 5.11
C ALA A 592 20.63 -1.74 4.38
N GLN A 593 19.66 -1.67 3.47
CA GLN A 593 19.29 -0.40 2.81
C GLN A 593 18.66 0.58 3.81
N GLU A 594 17.76 0.11 4.67
CA GLU A 594 17.14 0.92 5.72
C GLU A 594 18.19 1.44 6.71
N GLU A 595 19.10 0.60 7.20
CA GLU A 595 20.18 1.03 8.11
C GLU A 595 21.01 2.16 7.49
N THR A 596 21.39 1.99 6.22
CA THR A 596 22.18 3.00 5.48
C THR A 596 21.43 4.34 5.40
N ALA A 597 20.12 4.30 5.12
CA ALA A 597 19.30 5.51 5.05
C ALA A 597 19.17 6.18 6.42
N TRP A 598 18.84 5.43 7.49
CA TRP A 598 18.71 5.98 8.84
C TRP A 598 20.02 6.59 9.37
N LEU A 599 21.18 5.98 9.06
CA LEU A 599 22.48 6.58 9.37
C LEU A 599 22.68 7.94 8.69
N GLN A 600 22.21 8.12 7.45
CA GLN A 600 22.23 9.43 6.80
C GLN A 600 21.28 10.42 7.50
N ARG A 601 20.11 9.97 7.96
CA ARG A 601 19.15 10.80 8.71
C ARG A 601 19.73 11.28 10.05
N VAL A 602 20.49 10.44 10.76
CA VAL A 602 21.19 10.82 12.01
C VAL A 602 22.23 11.92 11.73
N ARG A 603 23.07 11.74 10.70
CA ARG A 603 24.08 12.75 10.32
C ARG A 603 23.46 14.11 9.95
N ARG A 604 22.27 14.11 9.34
CA ARG A 604 21.55 15.38 9.06
C ARG A 604 21.15 16.10 10.34
N MET A 605 20.79 15.39 11.41
CA MET A 605 20.49 16.02 12.71
C MET A 605 21.75 16.63 13.33
N GLU A 606 22.90 15.95 13.23
CA GLU A 606 24.19 16.51 13.67
C GLU A 606 24.57 17.79 12.91
N ASP A 607 24.35 17.83 11.60
CA ASP A 607 24.58 19.03 10.77
C ASP A 607 23.63 20.17 11.17
N ILE A 608 22.33 19.89 11.34
CA ILE A 608 21.34 20.91 11.74
C ILE A 608 21.66 21.45 13.13
N LYS A 609 22.03 20.59 14.08
CA LYS A 609 22.46 21.02 15.42
C LYS A 609 23.62 22.02 15.34
N GLN A 610 24.67 21.68 14.60
CA GLN A 610 25.83 22.56 14.44
C GLN A 610 25.45 23.90 13.80
N ILE A 611 24.52 23.92 12.84
CA ILE A 611 24.00 25.16 12.23
C ILE A 611 23.31 26.05 13.28
N LEU A 612 22.43 25.46 14.11
CA LEU A 612 21.70 26.22 15.12
C LEU A 612 22.62 26.78 16.22
N GLU A 613 23.68 26.04 16.56
CA GLU A 613 24.69 26.42 17.55
C GLU A 613 25.78 27.37 17.02
N TYR A 614 25.90 27.53 15.69
CA TYR A 614 26.96 28.31 15.03
C TYR A 614 26.84 29.80 15.35
N ARG A 615 27.71 30.34 16.20
CA ARG A 615 27.66 31.74 16.64
C ARG A 615 28.36 32.69 15.69
#